data_AF-A0AAD7A7D7-F1
#
_entry.id   AF-A0AAD7A7D7-F1
#
_cell.length_a   1.000
_cell.length_b   1.000
_cell.length_c   1.000
_cell.angle_alpha   90.00
_cell.angle_beta   90.00
_cell.angle_gamma   90.00
#
_symmetry.space_group_name_H-M   'P 1'
#
loop_
_entity.id
_entity.type
_entity.pdbx_description
1 polymer ?
#
loop_
_entity_poly.entity_id
_entity_poly.type
_entity_poly.pdbx_seq_one_letter_code
_entity_poly.pdbx_strand_id
1 'polypeptide(L)'
;MPDIHATRTALRCPASRKFPDGSDYHMLPMLQDTTPGAEFILGDSLDIAGYLASPRATGLDYSSPHIHDAAGIAPLSTREATAPDPADYAHFNTRVDATFSAYVGLIAHLRDDLIGAFADAERRAGIFRAFDTGIAGLAIAKLYAQKERPFLEGQTPSYADLVVGGWLRNVSQLLEQQEWAEFCTWHGGVFGRMHEILRRQYWEVR
;
A
#
# COMPACT_ATOMS: atom_id res chain seq x y z
N MET A 1 -3.80 21.31 0.08
CA MET A 1 -4.17 20.07 -0.63
C MET A 1 -5.49 20.33 -1.36
N PRO A 2 -5.67 19.92 -2.63
CA PRO A 2 -6.93 20.11 -3.34
C PRO A 2 -8.08 19.35 -2.68
N ASP A 3 -9.32 19.84 -2.85
CA ASP A 3 -10.52 19.15 -2.38
C ASP A 3 -10.79 17.93 -3.27
N ILE A 4 -10.40 16.75 -2.77
CA ILE A 4 -10.47 15.49 -3.51
C ILE A 4 -11.92 15.12 -3.83
N HIS A 5 -12.84 15.30 -2.88
CA HIS A 5 -14.25 14.97 -3.05
C HIS A 5 -14.88 15.85 -4.14
N ALA A 6 -14.72 17.17 -4.03
CA ALA A 6 -15.26 18.11 -5.02
C ALA A 6 -14.67 17.86 -6.41
N THR A 7 -13.36 17.61 -6.50
CA THR A 7 -12.68 17.35 -7.77
C THR A 7 -13.18 16.07 -8.44
N ARG A 8 -13.26 14.95 -7.71
CA ARG A 8 -13.76 13.67 -8.25
C ARG A 8 -15.22 13.78 -8.69
N THR A 9 -16.04 14.45 -7.88
CA THR A 9 -17.45 14.71 -8.20
C THR A 9 -17.59 15.53 -9.48
N ALA A 10 -16.82 16.61 -9.63
CA ALA A 10 -16.86 17.45 -10.83
C ALA A 10 -16.45 16.70 -12.10
N LEU A 11 -15.49 15.77 -11.96
CA LEU A 11 -15.03 14.89 -13.04
C LEU A 11 -15.93 13.66 -13.26
N ARG A 12 -16.99 13.48 -12.46
CA ARG A 12 -17.85 12.29 -12.47
C ARG A 12 -17.05 10.98 -12.30
N CYS A 13 -15.93 11.06 -11.58
CA CYS A 13 -15.13 9.89 -11.24
C CYS A 13 -15.79 9.15 -10.07
N PRO A 14 -16.13 7.85 -10.20
CA PRO A 14 -16.76 7.09 -9.13
C PRO A 14 -15.94 7.11 -7.84
N ALA A 15 -16.58 6.90 -6.68
CA ALA A 15 -15.84 6.76 -5.42
C ALA A 15 -14.89 5.56 -5.46
N SER A 16 -13.70 5.70 -4.87
CA SER A 16 -12.73 4.59 -4.81
C SER A 16 -13.20 3.50 -3.85
N ARG A 17 -13.83 3.90 -2.73
CA ARG A 17 -14.32 3.01 -1.67
C ARG A 17 -15.59 3.60 -1.03
N LYS A 18 -16.18 2.85 -0.11
CA LYS A 18 -17.25 3.33 0.79
C LYS A 18 -16.80 3.22 2.24
N PHE A 19 -17.29 4.13 3.07
CA PHE A 19 -17.20 4.04 4.52
C PHE A 19 -18.12 2.94 5.07
N PRO A 20 -17.96 2.52 6.34
CA PRO A 20 -18.84 1.53 6.97
C PRO A 20 -20.33 1.93 7.00
N ASP A 21 -20.63 3.22 6.94
CA ASP A 21 -21.99 3.77 6.85
C ASP A 21 -22.55 3.79 5.41
N GLY A 22 -21.78 3.33 4.43
CA GLY A 22 -22.12 3.29 3.00
C GLY A 22 -21.84 4.58 2.24
N SER A 23 -21.40 5.65 2.90
CA SER A 23 -21.06 6.91 2.26
C SER A 23 -19.77 6.81 1.42
N ASP A 24 -19.67 7.64 0.39
CA ASP A 24 -18.57 7.56 -0.58
C ASP A 24 -17.25 8.07 -0.02
N TYR A 25 -16.20 7.26 -0.19
CA TYR A 25 -14.83 7.61 0.17
C TYR A 25 -14.00 7.87 -1.09
N HIS A 26 -13.64 9.14 -1.26
CA HIS A 26 -12.96 9.68 -2.43
C HIS A 26 -11.45 9.79 -2.16
N MET A 27 -10.65 9.00 -2.88
CA MET A 27 -9.19 9.00 -2.75
C MET A 27 -8.50 9.36 -4.06
N LEU A 28 -7.19 9.56 -4.03
CA LEU A 28 -6.33 9.56 -5.21
C LEU A 28 -5.64 8.18 -5.31
N PRO A 29 -5.12 7.77 -6.48
CA PRO A 29 -5.01 8.52 -7.75
C PRO A 29 -6.28 8.54 -8.62
N MET A 30 -6.24 9.36 -9.68
CA MET A 30 -7.13 9.30 -10.85
C MET A 30 -6.29 9.27 -12.12
N LEU A 31 -6.79 8.60 -13.16
CA LEU A 31 -6.26 8.67 -14.52
C LEU A 31 -7.37 9.12 -15.46
N GLN A 32 -7.14 10.18 -16.23
CA GLN A 32 -8.02 10.60 -17.31
C GLN A 32 -7.37 10.25 -18.64
N ASP A 33 -8.03 9.39 -19.42
CA ASP A 33 -7.69 9.21 -20.82
C ASP A 33 -8.46 10.23 -21.66
N THR A 34 -7.73 10.95 -22.50
CA THR A 34 -8.26 12.02 -23.38
C THR A 34 -8.13 11.65 -24.85
N THR A 35 -7.85 10.37 -25.16
CA THR A 35 -7.81 9.86 -26.52
C THR A 35 -9.17 10.07 -27.19
N PRO A 36 -9.25 10.79 -28.33
CA PRO A 36 -10.52 11.09 -28.97
C PRO A 36 -11.35 9.84 -29.27
N GLY A 37 -12.59 9.80 -28.80
CA GLY A 37 -13.51 8.66 -28.97
C GLY A 37 -13.32 7.50 -28.00
N ALA A 38 -12.44 7.63 -27.01
CA ALA A 38 -12.22 6.68 -25.93
C ALA A 38 -11.96 7.43 -24.60
N GLU A 39 -12.61 8.58 -24.38
CA GLU A 39 -12.41 9.38 -23.18
C GLU A 39 -13.08 8.73 -21.97
N PHE A 40 -12.30 8.51 -20.91
CA PHE A 40 -12.82 8.02 -19.64
C PHE A 40 -11.92 8.44 -18.47
N ILE A 41 -12.43 8.25 -17.26
CA ILE A 41 -11.68 8.51 -16.02
C ILE A 41 -11.73 7.27 -15.15
N LEU A 42 -10.56 6.79 -14.73
CA LEU A 42 -10.39 5.72 -13.75
C LEU A 42 -9.97 6.32 -12.40
N GLY A 43 -10.53 5.77 -11.33
CA GLY A 43 -10.42 6.35 -10.00
C GLY A 43 -9.85 5.42 -8.92
N ASP A 44 -9.46 4.21 -9.29
CA ASP A 44 -8.89 3.19 -8.42
C ASP A 44 -7.55 2.72 -8.99
N SER A 45 -6.55 2.52 -8.12
CA SER A 45 -5.19 2.18 -8.56
C SER A 45 -5.09 0.82 -9.24
N LEU A 46 -5.95 -0.14 -8.89
CA LEU A 46 -5.99 -1.46 -9.54
C LEU A 46 -6.59 -1.35 -10.95
N ASP A 47 -7.66 -0.56 -11.12
CA ASP A 47 -8.25 -0.30 -12.44
C ASP A 47 -7.27 0.44 -13.36
N ILE A 48 -6.59 1.45 -12.81
CA ILE A 48 -5.55 2.20 -13.51
C ILE A 48 -4.41 1.25 -13.93
N ALA A 49 -3.96 0.39 -13.01
CA ALA A 49 -2.91 -0.57 -13.32
C ALA A 49 -3.33 -1.52 -14.43
N GLY A 50 -4.56 -2.08 -14.36
CA GLY A 50 -5.10 -2.96 -15.39
C GLY A 50 -5.27 -2.30 -16.76
N TYR A 51 -5.57 -1.01 -16.79
CA TYR A 51 -5.62 -0.21 -18.02
C TYR A 51 -4.23 0.03 -18.61
N LEU A 52 -3.25 0.41 -17.79
CA LEU A 52 -1.88 0.74 -18.24
C LEU A 52 -1.06 -0.51 -18.62
N ALA A 53 -1.30 -1.63 -17.94
CA ALA A 53 -0.61 -2.89 -18.17
C ALA A 53 -1.52 -4.08 -17.82
N SER A 54 -1.51 -5.14 -18.63
CA SER A 54 -2.24 -6.37 -18.28
C SER A 54 -1.66 -6.96 -16.97
N PRO A 55 -2.47 -7.17 -15.92
CA PRO A 55 -1.98 -7.70 -14.66
C PRO A 55 -1.56 -9.16 -14.88
N ARG A 56 -0.25 -9.40 -14.85
CA ARG A 56 0.32 -10.76 -14.78
C ARG A 56 -0.04 -11.36 -13.42
N ALA A 57 -0.22 -12.68 -13.33
CA ALA A 57 -1.00 -13.32 -12.26
C ALA A 57 -0.24 -14.46 -11.56
N THR A 58 0.94 -14.19 -10.99
CA THR A 58 1.70 -15.20 -10.23
C THR A 58 2.00 -14.72 -8.81
N GLY A 59 1.68 -15.51 -7.78
CA GLY A 59 1.99 -15.17 -6.38
C GLY A 59 0.89 -14.43 -5.61
N LEU A 60 -0.38 -14.56 -6.04
CA LEU A 60 -1.55 -13.93 -5.43
C LEU A 60 -2.29 -14.83 -4.41
N ASP A 61 -1.79 -16.03 -4.13
CA ASP A 61 -2.35 -16.99 -3.15
C ASP A 61 -2.07 -16.62 -1.67
N TYR A 62 -1.72 -15.36 -1.42
CA TYR A 62 -1.31 -14.86 -0.11
C TYR A 62 -2.49 -14.54 0.82
N SER A 63 -2.39 -15.00 2.08
CA SER A 63 -3.36 -14.78 3.16
C SER A 63 -2.68 -14.20 4.41
N SER A 64 -3.03 -12.97 4.81
CA SER A 64 -2.63 -12.26 6.04
C SER A 64 -3.42 -12.72 7.27
N PRO A 65 -2.77 -13.11 8.37
CA PRO A 65 -3.43 -13.40 9.66
C PRO A 65 -4.18 -12.21 10.34
N HIS A 66 -4.03 -10.96 9.88
CA HIS A 66 -4.50 -9.75 10.60
C HIS A 66 -5.73 -9.06 9.98
N ILE A 67 -6.51 -9.77 9.16
CA ILE A 67 -7.65 -9.16 8.44
C ILE A 67 -8.72 -8.56 9.37
N HIS A 68 -8.84 -9.07 10.59
CA HIS A 68 -9.80 -8.60 11.58
C HIS A 68 -9.31 -7.37 12.36
N ASP A 69 -8.00 -7.11 12.40
CA ASP A 69 -7.41 -6.02 13.18
C ASP A 69 -7.47 -4.66 12.44
N ALA A 70 -7.60 -4.69 11.11
CA ALA A 70 -7.54 -3.49 10.28
C ALA A 70 -8.91 -2.89 9.89
N ALA A 71 -10.01 -3.61 10.13
CA ALA A 71 -11.35 -3.20 9.73
C ALA A 71 -11.84 -1.88 10.39
N GLY A 72 -11.14 -1.42 11.44
CA GLY A 72 -11.42 -0.17 12.15
C GLY A 72 -10.41 0.97 11.93
N ILE A 73 -9.30 0.75 11.20
CA ILE A 73 -8.18 1.71 11.11
C ILE A 73 -8.07 2.35 9.71
N ALA A 74 -8.42 1.59 8.66
CA ALA A 74 -8.53 2.10 7.30
C ALA A 74 -9.73 1.42 6.64
N PRO A 75 -10.50 2.10 5.76
CA PRO A 75 -11.59 1.47 5.02
C PRO A 75 -11.01 0.35 4.16
N LEU A 76 -11.10 -0.89 4.64
CA LEU A 76 -10.69 -2.08 3.92
C LEU A 76 -11.57 -2.21 2.68
N SER A 77 -10.94 -2.44 1.54
CA SER A 77 -11.56 -2.48 0.22
C SER A 77 -12.68 -3.53 0.15
N THR A 78 -13.94 -3.08 0.27
CA THR A 78 -15.10 -3.80 -0.26
C THR A 78 -15.43 -3.20 -1.61
N ARG A 79 -14.91 -3.81 -2.69
CA ARG A 79 -15.14 -3.37 -4.07
C ARG A 79 -16.43 -4.03 -4.59
N GLU A 80 -17.33 -3.25 -5.18
CA GLU A 80 -18.36 -3.78 -6.08
C GLU A 80 -17.70 -4.02 -7.45
N ALA A 81 -17.71 -5.26 -7.94
CA ALA A 81 -16.99 -5.67 -9.14
C ALA A 81 -17.54 -4.98 -10.40
N THR A 82 -16.74 -4.16 -11.08
CA THR A 82 -17.14 -3.44 -12.31
C THR A 82 -16.27 -3.74 -13.54
N ALA A 83 -15.21 -4.54 -13.42
CA ALA A 83 -14.29 -4.95 -14.50
C ALA A 83 -13.87 -6.42 -14.30
N PRO A 84 -13.17 -7.11 -15.24
CA PRO A 84 -12.62 -8.44 -14.96
C PRO A 84 -11.52 -8.32 -13.91
N ASP A 85 -11.96 -8.33 -12.65
CA ASP A 85 -11.18 -8.14 -11.46
C ASP A 85 -10.40 -9.43 -11.20
N PRO A 86 -9.06 -9.41 -11.18
CA PRO A 86 -8.32 -10.52 -10.61
C PRO A 86 -8.52 -10.44 -9.09
N ALA A 87 -9.57 -11.09 -8.60
CA ALA A 87 -9.99 -11.10 -7.19
C ALA A 87 -8.81 -11.33 -6.21
N ASP A 88 -7.80 -12.07 -6.65
CA ASP A 88 -6.59 -12.33 -5.88
C ASP A 88 -5.73 -11.07 -5.65
N TYR A 89 -5.67 -10.12 -6.58
CA TYR A 89 -5.00 -8.82 -6.40
C TYR A 89 -5.76 -7.92 -5.43
N ALA A 90 -7.09 -7.85 -5.53
CA ALA A 90 -7.91 -7.09 -4.59
C ALA A 90 -7.76 -7.65 -3.16
N HIS A 91 -7.76 -8.97 -3.04
CA HIS A 91 -7.52 -9.68 -1.79
C HIS A 91 -6.11 -9.44 -1.22
N PHE A 92 -5.07 -9.56 -2.06
CA PHE A 92 -3.69 -9.25 -1.68
C PHE A 92 -3.56 -7.82 -1.18
N ASN A 93 -4.06 -6.85 -1.95
CA ASN A 93 -3.98 -5.43 -1.63
C ASN A 93 -4.64 -5.13 -0.28
N THR A 94 -5.85 -5.64 -0.06
CA THR A 94 -6.59 -5.46 1.21
C THR A 94 -5.75 -5.93 2.41
N ARG A 95 -5.00 -7.03 2.26
CA ARG A 95 -4.19 -7.63 3.32
C ARG A 95 -2.89 -6.88 3.60
N VAL A 96 -2.26 -6.35 2.55
CA VAL A 96 -1.11 -5.46 2.69
C VAL A 96 -1.54 -4.13 3.31
N ASP A 97 -2.61 -3.52 2.81
CA ASP A 97 -3.19 -2.29 3.36
C ASP A 97 -3.52 -2.45 4.85
N ALA A 98 -4.20 -3.54 5.21
CA ALA A 98 -4.56 -3.84 6.60
C ALA A 98 -3.35 -3.83 7.54
N THR A 99 -2.30 -4.53 7.11
CA THR A 99 -1.04 -4.64 7.85
C THR A 99 -0.42 -3.27 8.06
N PHE A 100 -0.05 -2.63 6.96
CA PHE A 100 0.77 -1.43 7.04
C PHE A 100 -0.03 -0.28 7.64
N SER A 101 -1.34 -0.20 7.41
CA SER A 101 -2.20 0.83 8.02
C SER A 101 -2.26 0.71 9.53
N ALA A 102 -2.35 -0.51 10.09
CA ALA A 102 -2.34 -0.69 11.54
C ALA A 102 -1.05 -0.12 12.16
N TYR A 103 0.10 -0.42 11.56
CA TYR A 103 1.40 0.03 12.09
C TYR A 103 1.74 1.48 11.76
N VAL A 104 1.41 1.97 10.56
CA VAL A 104 1.54 3.40 10.22
C VAL A 104 0.61 4.23 11.09
N GLY A 105 -0.63 3.80 11.29
CA GLY A 105 -1.56 4.41 12.23
C GLY A 105 -0.93 4.49 13.61
N LEU A 106 -0.42 3.38 14.13
CA LEU A 106 0.25 3.36 15.43
C LEU A 106 1.48 4.28 15.50
N ILE A 107 2.40 4.26 14.51
CA ILE A 107 3.59 5.14 14.59
C ILE A 107 3.22 6.60 14.39
N ALA A 108 2.23 6.91 13.55
CA ALA A 108 1.75 8.27 13.32
C ALA A 108 0.99 8.82 14.54
N HIS A 109 0.23 7.98 15.26
CA HIS A 109 -0.40 8.37 16.53
C HIS A 109 0.62 8.47 17.69
N LEU A 110 1.78 7.81 17.57
CA LEU A 110 2.88 7.89 18.53
C LEU A 110 3.96 8.92 18.17
N ARG A 111 3.87 9.64 17.06
CA ARG A 111 4.60 10.90 17.00
C ARG A 111 3.55 11.97 16.94
N ASP A 112 3.41 12.60 18.10
CA ASP A 112 2.29 13.45 18.43
C ASP A 112 2.10 14.59 17.42
N ASP A 113 3.09 14.87 16.59
CA ASP A 113 3.23 15.96 15.62
C ASP A 113 2.31 15.94 14.39
N LEU A 114 1.30 15.06 14.28
CA LEU A 114 0.15 15.49 13.47
C LEU A 114 -0.60 16.62 14.19
N ILE A 115 -0.64 16.62 15.56
CA ILE A 115 -1.05 17.73 16.47
C ILE A 115 -0.50 17.58 17.93
N GLY A 116 0.81 17.75 18.16
CA GLY A 116 1.49 18.01 19.45
C GLY A 116 1.50 16.97 20.61
N ALA A 117 2.72 16.66 21.11
CA ALA A 117 3.20 15.93 22.34
C ALA A 117 2.23 14.95 23.08
N PHE A 118 2.53 13.71 23.54
CA PHE A 118 3.72 13.01 24.02
C PHE A 118 3.66 11.48 23.74
N ALA A 119 4.59 10.92 22.95
CA ALA A 119 5.00 9.53 23.07
C ALA A 119 6.43 9.46 23.59
N ASP A 120 6.60 8.89 24.77
CA ASP A 120 7.94 8.61 25.27
C ASP A 120 8.67 7.60 24.35
N ALA A 121 10.01 7.69 24.34
CA ALA A 121 10.85 6.87 23.47
C ALA A 121 10.68 5.36 23.71
N GLU A 122 10.29 4.97 24.93
CA GLU A 122 10.06 3.56 25.29
C GLU A 122 8.82 3.00 24.58
N ARG A 123 7.73 3.78 24.54
CA ARG A 123 6.51 3.45 23.82
C ARG A 123 6.73 3.38 22.31
N ARG A 124 7.49 4.33 21.74
CA ARG A 124 7.89 4.29 20.32
C ARG A 124 8.68 3.01 20.00
N ALA A 125 9.70 2.71 20.80
CA ALA A 125 10.49 1.49 20.65
C ALA A 125 9.63 0.21 20.81
N GLY A 126 8.63 0.23 21.70
CA GLY A 126 7.66 -0.86 21.86
C GLY A 126 6.84 -1.13 20.60
N ILE A 127 6.32 -0.08 19.95
CA ILE A 127 5.57 -0.23 18.69
C ILE A 127 6.48 -0.64 17.54
N PHE A 128 7.70 -0.10 17.48
CA PHE A 128 8.67 -0.51 16.46
C PHE A 128 8.99 -2.02 16.56
N ARG A 129 9.16 -2.55 17.78
CA ARG A 129 9.31 -4.01 17.99
C ARG A 129 8.05 -4.81 17.64
N ALA A 130 6.87 -4.27 17.94
CA ALA A 130 5.60 -4.90 17.56
C ALA A 130 5.42 -4.94 16.03
N PHE A 131 5.98 -3.96 15.32
CA PHE A 131 5.97 -3.90 13.86
C PHE A 131 6.83 -4.99 13.22
N ASP A 132 8.04 -5.23 13.73
CA ASP A 132 8.89 -6.36 13.31
C ASP A 132 8.13 -7.69 13.43
N THR A 133 7.52 -7.92 14.60
CA THR A 133 6.76 -9.15 14.86
C THR A 133 5.56 -9.28 13.92
N GLY A 134 4.83 -8.18 13.68
CA GLY A 134 3.70 -8.14 12.76
C GLY A 134 4.10 -8.50 11.33
N ILE A 135 5.14 -7.85 10.80
CA ILE A 135 5.61 -8.13 9.44
C ILE A 135 6.23 -9.53 9.33
N ALA A 136 6.90 -10.03 10.38
CA ALA A 136 7.39 -11.41 10.44
C ALA A 136 6.27 -12.44 10.27
N GLY A 137 5.14 -12.22 10.97
CA GLY A 137 3.97 -13.10 10.98
C GLY A 137 3.25 -13.17 9.63
N LEU A 138 3.45 -12.16 8.79
CA LEU A 138 2.71 -11.97 7.57
C LEU A 138 3.28 -12.71 6.36
N ALA A 139 4.37 -13.46 6.43
CA ALA A 139 4.92 -14.22 5.30
C ALA A 139 5.25 -13.42 4.01
N ILE A 140 4.99 -12.10 3.95
CA ILE A 140 5.37 -11.24 2.81
C ILE A 140 6.90 -11.27 2.65
N ALA A 141 7.63 -11.17 3.75
CA ALA A 141 9.07 -11.37 3.74
C ALA A 141 9.50 -12.73 3.17
N LYS A 142 8.69 -13.79 3.37
CA LYS A 142 8.94 -15.12 2.79
C LYS A 142 8.65 -15.15 1.29
N LEU A 143 7.60 -14.47 0.81
CA LEU A 143 7.30 -14.35 -0.61
C LEU A 143 8.48 -13.74 -1.39
N TYR A 144 9.14 -12.76 -0.78
CA TYR A 144 10.28 -12.04 -1.34
C TYR A 144 11.66 -12.59 -0.91
N ALA A 145 11.70 -13.68 -0.14
CA ALA A 145 12.97 -14.26 0.32
C ALA A 145 13.76 -14.94 -0.80
N GLN A 146 13.11 -15.23 -1.94
CA GLN A 146 13.73 -15.89 -3.09
C GLN A 146 14.73 -14.95 -3.77
N LYS A 147 16.02 -15.18 -3.53
CA LYS A 147 17.11 -14.29 -4.00
C LYS A 147 17.29 -14.23 -5.51
N GLU A 148 16.74 -15.18 -6.26
CA GLU A 148 16.91 -15.30 -7.72
C GLU A 148 16.01 -14.34 -8.50
N ARG A 149 14.94 -13.83 -7.87
CA ARG A 149 14.02 -12.87 -8.46
C ARG A 149 13.77 -11.70 -7.51
N PRO A 150 13.92 -10.44 -7.95
CA PRO A 150 13.70 -9.28 -7.09
C PRO A 150 12.21 -9.02 -6.77
N PHE A 151 11.28 -9.60 -7.53
CA PHE A 151 9.85 -9.33 -7.45
C PHE A 151 9.01 -10.62 -7.39
N LEU A 152 7.73 -10.51 -7.02
CA LEU A 152 6.82 -11.67 -6.90
C LEU A 152 6.66 -12.44 -8.20
N GLU A 153 6.78 -11.77 -9.34
CA GLU A 153 6.49 -12.33 -10.67
C GLU A 153 7.74 -12.46 -11.56
N GLY A 154 8.94 -12.27 -10.99
CA GLY A 154 10.20 -12.44 -11.70
C GLY A 154 11.08 -11.19 -11.66
N GLN A 155 11.56 -10.77 -12.83
CA GLN A 155 12.58 -9.71 -12.97
C GLN A 155 12.00 -8.29 -13.08
N THR A 156 10.69 -8.17 -13.36
CA THR A 156 9.97 -6.90 -13.45
C THR A 156 8.90 -6.82 -12.37
N PRO A 157 8.62 -5.65 -11.78
CA PRO A 157 7.60 -5.52 -10.75
C PRO A 157 6.19 -5.74 -11.34
N SER A 158 5.34 -6.41 -10.59
CA SER A 158 3.89 -6.48 -10.79
C SER A 158 3.18 -5.40 -9.97
N TYR A 159 1.85 -5.31 -10.11
CA TYR A 159 1.05 -4.40 -9.28
C TYR A 159 1.21 -4.67 -7.78
N ALA A 160 1.35 -5.94 -7.38
CA ALA A 160 1.54 -6.33 -5.99
C ALA A 160 2.88 -5.81 -5.42
N ASP A 161 3.94 -5.85 -6.23
CA ASP A 161 5.24 -5.26 -5.87
C ASP A 161 5.13 -3.74 -5.68
N LEU A 162 4.35 -3.05 -6.53
CA LEU A 162 4.13 -1.61 -6.43
C LEU A 162 3.33 -1.20 -5.19
N VAL A 163 2.33 -2.00 -4.79
CA VAL A 163 1.57 -1.79 -3.53
C VAL A 163 2.50 -1.87 -2.33
N VAL A 164 3.29 -2.96 -2.24
CA VAL A 164 4.27 -3.11 -1.14
C VAL A 164 5.30 -1.98 -1.18
N GLY A 165 5.81 -1.65 -2.36
CA GLY A 165 6.74 -0.55 -2.58
C GLY A 165 6.21 0.82 -2.11
N GLY A 166 4.95 1.12 -2.39
CA GLY A 166 4.29 2.35 -1.93
C GLY A 166 4.24 2.45 -0.41
N TRP A 167 3.92 1.35 0.27
CA TRP A 167 3.95 1.26 1.73
C TRP A 167 5.37 1.39 2.29
N LEU A 168 6.37 0.73 1.69
CA LEU A 168 7.76 0.88 2.08
C LEU A 168 8.24 2.33 1.94
N ARG A 169 7.84 3.00 0.86
CA ARG A 169 8.12 4.43 0.68
C ARG A 169 7.47 5.25 1.78
N ASN A 170 6.21 4.99 2.13
CA ASN A 170 5.53 5.69 3.22
C ASN A 170 6.24 5.49 4.57
N VAL A 171 6.55 4.24 4.94
CA VAL A 171 7.28 3.89 6.16
C VAL A 171 8.66 4.59 6.21
N SER A 172 9.38 4.67 5.08
CA SER A 172 10.67 5.38 5.02
C SER A 172 10.59 6.87 5.36
N GLN A 173 9.42 7.49 5.24
CA GLN A 173 9.19 8.90 5.59
C GLN A 173 8.67 9.07 7.03
N LEU A 174 8.17 7.99 7.64
CA LEU A 174 7.62 7.99 9.00
C LEU A 174 8.64 7.59 10.06
N LEU A 175 9.57 6.70 9.72
CA LEU A 175 10.63 6.26 10.62
C LEU A 175 11.77 7.28 10.67
N GLU A 176 12.43 7.36 11.82
CA GLU A 176 13.69 8.09 11.94
C GLU A 176 14.80 7.36 11.17
N GLN A 177 15.89 8.07 10.86
CA GLN A 177 16.96 7.51 10.03
C GLN A 177 17.54 6.21 10.61
N GLN A 178 17.71 6.13 11.95
CA GLN A 178 18.23 4.93 12.60
C GLN A 178 17.23 3.77 12.56
N GLU A 179 15.95 4.04 12.81
CA GLU A 179 14.90 3.03 12.74
C GLU A 179 14.69 2.54 11.30
N TRP A 180 14.74 3.43 10.31
CA TRP A 180 14.69 3.03 8.91
C TRP A 180 15.88 2.14 8.53
N ALA A 181 17.09 2.49 9.00
CA ALA A 181 18.27 1.66 8.79
C ALA A 181 18.11 0.27 9.41
N GLU A 182 17.58 0.19 10.63
CA GLU A 182 17.28 -1.07 11.31
C GLU A 182 16.20 -1.88 10.56
N PHE A 183 15.09 -1.24 10.21
CA PHE A 183 13.99 -1.82 9.44
C PHE A 183 14.49 -2.44 8.12
N CYS A 184 15.42 -1.78 7.44
CA CYS A 184 16.03 -2.29 6.21
C CYS A 184 16.85 -3.58 6.39
N THR A 185 17.20 -3.96 7.63
CA THR A 185 17.90 -5.22 7.95
C THR A 185 16.95 -6.37 8.30
N TRP A 186 15.70 -6.07 8.64
CA TRP A 186 14.72 -7.06 9.09
C TRP A 186 14.46 -8.13 8.03
N HIS A 187 14.19 -9.35 8.52
CA HIS A 187 13.90 -10.54 7.72
C HIS A 187 14.91 -10.77 6.59
N GLY A 188 16.21 -10.62 6.90
CA GLY A 188 17.29 -10.78 5.93
C GLY A 188 17.36 -9.65 4.91
N GLY A 189 16.90 -8.45 5.27
CA GLY A 189 16.98 -7.21 4.50
C GLY A 189 16.10 -7.15 3.26
N VAL A 190 15.01 -7.90 3.24
CA VAL A 190 14.14 -8.05 2.07
C VAL A 190 13.44 -6.74 1.69
N PHE A 191 12.91 -6.02 2.68
CA PHE A 191 12.23 -4.75 2.46
C PHE A 191 13.18 -3.62 2.07
N GLY A 192 14.36 -3.57 2.69
CA GLY A 192 15.41 -2.62 2.31
C GLY A 192 15.84 -2.80 0.84
N ARG A 193 16.06 -4.05 0.40
CA ARG A 193 16.38 -4.35 -1.01
C ARG A 193 15.25 -3.95 -1.96
N MET A 194 14.00 -4.32 -1.65
CA MET A 194 12.85 -3.98 -2.49
C MET A 194 12.69 -2.47 -2.65
N HIS A 195 12.71 -1.74 -1.53
CA HIS A 195 12.61 -0.28 -1.54
C HIS A 195 13.72 0.33 -2.41
N GLU A 196 14.96 -0.16 -2.28
CA GLU A 196 16.09 0.36 -3.05
C GLU A 196 15.98 0.07 -4.56
N ILE A 197 15.58 -1.16 -4.93
CA ILE A 197 15.38 -1.52 -6.35
C ILE A 197 14.28 -0.65 -6.96
N LEU A 198 13.13 -0.53 -6.29
CA LEU A 198 12.02 0.29 -6.78
C LEU A 198 12.40 1.78 -6.87
N ARG A 199 13.10 2.30 -5.87
CA ARG A 199 13.57 3.70 -5.87
C ARG A 199 14.45 4.01 -7.07
N ARG A 200 15.50 3.20 -7.27
CA ARG A 200 16.51 3.45 -8.31
C ARG A 200 15.99 3.27 -9.72
N GLN A 201 15.05 2.35 -9.92
CA GLN A 201 14.61 1.95 -11.26
C GLN A 201 13.30 2.63 -11.68
N TYR A 202 12.42 2.99 -10.73
CA TYR A 202 11.04 3.38 -11.05
C TYR A 202 10.54 4.67 -10.38
N TRP A 203 11.10 5.11 -9.24
CA TRP A 203 10.58 6.31 -8.54
C TRP A 203 11.34 7.60 -8.84
N GLU A 204 12.65 7.50 -9.07
CA GLU A 204 13.45 8.67 -9.42
C GLU A 204 13.25 8.98 -10.91
N VAL A 205 12.49 10.04 -11.19
CA VAL A 205 12.42 10.62 -12.54
C VAL A 205 13.80 11.20 -12.83
N ARG A 206 14.50 10.63 -13.80
CA ARG A 206 15.78 11.15 -14.32
C ARG A 206 15.56 12.24 -15.34
#